data_AF-A0A1M5UNW8-F1
#
_entry.id   AF-A0A1M5UNW8-F1
#
_cell.length_a   1.000
_cell.length_b   1.000
_cell.length_c   1.000
_cell.angle_alpha   90.00
_cell.angle_beta   90.00
_cell.angle_gamma   90.00
#
_symmetry.space_group_name_H-M   'P 1'
#
loop_
_entity.id
_entity.type
_entity.pdbx_description
1 polymer ?
#
loop_
_entity_poly.entity_id
_entity_poly.type
_entity_poly.pdbx_seq_one_letter_code
_entity_poly.pdbx_strand_id
1 'polypeptide(L)' 'MKQYEYRVEQIQIELSSILKTDKKKYNKEISEKLNVLGKEGWELSGVDGKWFYFKREIV' A
#
# COMPACT_ATOMS: atom_id res chain seq x y z
N MET A 1 14.65 8.28 21.86
CA MET A 1 14.02 7.18 21.10
C MET A 1 13.12 7.80 20.06
N LYS A 2 13.13 7.31 18.82
CA LYS A 2 12.24 7.78 17.76
C LYS A 2 10.81 7.32 18.00
N GLN A 3 9.83 8.16 17.68
CA GLN A 3 8.41 7.81 17.75
C GLN A 3 7.87 7.58 16.34
N TYR A 4 6.93 6.64 16.20
CA TYR A 4 6.34 6.28 14.93
C TYR A 4 4.82 6.22 15.06
N GLU A 5 4.13 6.70 14.04
CA GLU A 5 2.72 6.43 13.82
C GLU A 5 2.55 5.31 12.80
N TYR A 6 1.44 4.56 12.93
CA TYR A 6 1.14 3.42 12.08
C TYR A 6 -0.21 3.60 11.41
N ARG A 7 -0.28 3.19 10.14
CA ARG A 7 -1.52 3.18 9.35
C ARG A 7 -1.70 1.82 8.70
N VAL A 8 -2.92 1.31 8.72
CA VAL A 8 -3.29 0.04 8.08
C VAL A 8 -4.29 0.33 6.98
N GLU A 9 -3.99 -0.14 5.77
CA GLU A 9 -4.86 0.01 4.61
C GLU A 9 -5.21 -1.35 4.04
N GLN A 10 -6.49 -1.57 3.76
CA GLN A 10 -6.90 -2.72 2.97
C GLN A 10 -6.78 -2.37 1.49
N ILE A 11 -5.91 -3.08 0.77
CA ILE A 11 -5.78 -2.98 -0.68
C ILE A 11 -6.29 -4.31 -1.24
N GLN A 12 -7.52 -4.27 -1.77
CA GLN A 12 -8.18 -5.46 -2.28
C GLN A 12 -7.56 -5.86 -3.63
N ILE A 13 -6.84 -6.97 -3.66
CA ILE A 13 -6.51 -7.68 -4.90
C ILE A 13 -7.70 -8.59 -5.20
N GLU A 14 -8.51 -8.19 -6.18
CA GLU A 14 -9.57 -9.07 -6.68
C GLU A 14 -8.91 -10.28 -7.34
N LEU A 15 -9.36 -11.50 -7.04
CA LEU A 15 -8.86 -12.71 -7.70
C LEU A 15 -9.04 -12.62 -9.24
N SER A 16 -10.08 -11.90 -9.68
CA SER A 16 -10.32 -11.54 -11.08
C SER A 16 -9.13 -10.80 -11.71
N SER A 17 -8.39 -9.99 -10.94
CA SER A 17 -7.23 -9.22 -11.40
C SER A 17 -5.94 -10.04 -11.46
N ILE A 18 -5.86 -11.16 -10.71
CA ILE A 18 -4.77 -12.14 -10.81
C ILE A 18 -4.95 -13.03 -12.04
N LEU A 19 -6.21 -13.36 -12.36
CA LEU A 19 -6.61 -14.24 -13.47
C LEU A 19 -6.72 -13.51 -14.83
N LYS A 20 -6.81 -12.18 -14.84
CA LYS A 20 -6.81 -11.39 -16.09
C LYS A 20 -5.39 -11.23 -16.62
N THR A 21 -5.19 -11.57 -17.89
CA THR A 21 -3.92 -11.45 -18.63
C THR A 21 -3.42 -10.01 -18.69
N ASP A 22 -4.31 -9.02 -18.54
CA ASP A 22 -3.98 -7.59 -18.60
C ASP A 22 -3.97 -6.95 -17.20
N LYS A 23 -2.82 -7.08 -16.53
CA LYS A 23 -2.58 -6.55 -15.16
C LYS A 23 -2.35 -5.04 -15.11
N LYS A 24 -2.32 -4.34 -16.26
CA LYS A 24 -1.88 -2.93 -16.36
C LYS A 24 -2.73 -1.95 -15.57
N LYS A 25 -4.07 -2.06 -15.66
CA LYS A 25 -4.97 -1.10 -15.00
C LYS A 25 -4.90 -1.21 -13.48
N TYR A 26 -4.88 -2.44 -12.98
CA TYR A 26 -4.83 -2.72 -11.54
C TYR A 26 -3.48 -2.32 -10.91
N ASN A 27 -2.38 -2.65 -11.57
CA ASN A 27 -1.05 -2.23 -11.12
C ASN A 27 -0.92 -0.70 -11.10
N LYS A 28 -1.58 -0.01 -12.02
CA LYS A 28 -1.62 1.46 -12.06
C LYS A 28 -2.32 2.03 -10.82
N GLU A 29 -3.53 1.57 -10.50
CA GLU A 29 -4.30 2.04 -9.34
C GLU A 29 -3.55 1.79 -8.01
N ILE A 30 -2.95 0.60 -7.84
CA ILE A 30 -2.08 0.34 -6.66
C ILE A 30 -0.91 1.32 -6.65
N SER A 31 -0.20 1.46 -7.77
CA SER A 31 0.98 2.32 -7.82
C SER A 31 0.64 3.78 -7.50
N GLU A 32 -0.51 4.28 -7.95
CA GLU A 32 -0.99 5.62 -7.63
C GLU A 32 -1.26 5.77 -6.13
N LYS A 33 -1.95 4.80 -5.52
CA LYS A 33 -2.25 4.85 -4.07
C LYS A 33 -0.98 4.78 -3.22
N LEU A 34 -0.04 3.88 -3.55
CA LEU A 34 1.23 3.76 -2.85
C LEU A 34 2.11 5.02 -3.03
N ASN A 35 2.11 5.61 -4.22
CA ASN A 35 2.86 6.85 -4.49
C ASN A 35 2.31 8.03 -3.68
N VAL A 36 0.99 8.14 -3.50
CA VAL A 36 0.39 9.17 -2.63
C VAL A 36 0.84 8.98 -1.19
N LEU A 37 0.76 7.75 -0.67
CA LEU A 37 1.21 7.44 0.70
C LEU A 37 2.71 7.76 0.89
N GLY A 38 3.55 7.40 -0.07
CA GLY A 38 4.97 7.74 -0.05
C GLY A 38 5.23 9.24 -0.03
N LYS A 39 4.47 10.04 -0.79
CA LYS A 39 4.56 11.52 -0.77
C LYS A 39 4.16 12.12 0.57
N GLU A 40 3.22 11.49 1.28
CA GLU A 40 2.82 11.88 2.64
C GLU A 40 3.82 11.45 3.73
N GLY A 41 4.90 10.77 3.36
CA GLY A 41 5.95 10.29 4.26
C GLY A 41 5.68 8.91 4.86
N TRP A 42 4.68 8.17 4.36
CA TRP A 42 4.42 6.81 4.81
C TRP A 42 5.36 5.81 4.15
N GLU A 43 5.98 4.97 4.98
CA GLU A 43 6.84 3.86 4.56
C GLU A 43 6.11 2.53 4.73
N LEU A 44 6.15 1.68 3.69
CA LEU A 44 5.60 0.33 3.78
C LEU A 44 6.45 -0.52 4.76
N SER A 45 5.79 -1.03 5.79
CA SER A 45 6.40 -1.84 6.86
C SER A 45 6.10 -3.33 6.74
N GLY A 46 5.01 -3.69 6.07
CA GLY A 46 4.62 -5.09 5.88
C GLY A 46 3.36 -5.25 5.03
N VAL A 47 3.15 -6.47 4.56
CA VAL A 47 1.95 -6.87 3.82
C VAL A 47 1.47 -8.22 4.34
N ASP A 48 0.18 -8.32 4.66
CA ASP A 48 -0.49 -9.58 5.01
C ASP A 48 -1.75 -9.75 4.13
N GLY A 49 -1.59 -10.49 3.03
CA GLY A 49 -2.65 -10.69 2.04
C GLY A 49 -3.14 -9.38 1.42
N LYS A 50 -4.31 -8.91 1.89
CA LYS A 50 -4.93 -7.65 1.44
C LYS A 50 -4.64 -6.47 2.37
N TRP A 51 -3.91 -6.68 3.46
CA TRP A 51 -3.59 -5.67 4.45
C TRP A 51 -2.17 -5.14 4.24
N PHE A 52 -2.05 -3.82 4.16
CA PHE A 52 -0.79 -3.12 3.98
C PHE A 52 -0.55 -2.27 5.21
N TYR A 53 0.62 -2.46 5.83
CA TYR A 53 1.02 -1.78 7.06
C TYR A 53 2.03 -0.71 6.72
N PHE A 54 1.76 0.52 7.15
CA PHE A 54 2.62 1.66 6.93
C PHE A 54 3.07 2.25 8.27
N LYS A 55 4.26 2.83 8.27
CA LYS A 55 4.80 3.61 9.39
C LYS A 55 5.24 4.97 8.90
N ARG A 56 5.22 5.97 9.77
CA ARG A 56 5.83 7.27 9.54
C ARG A 56 6.47 7.74 10.84
N GLU A 57 7.67 8.32 10.74
CA GLU A 57 8.36 8.89 11.90
C GLU A 57 7.64 10.17 12.34
N ILE A 58 7.34 10.29 13.62
CA ILE A 58 6.78 11.51 14.22
C ILE A 58 7.96 12.41 14.57
N VAL A 59 8.03 13.57 13.92
CA VAL A 59 9.04 14.62 14.16
C VAL A 59 8.57 15.55 15.26
#